data_AF-A0A9D3AKQ9-F1
#
_entry.id   AF-A0A9D3AKQ9-F1
#
_cell.length_a   1.000
_cell.length_b   1.000
_cell.length_c   1.000
_cell.angle_alpha   90.00
_cell.angle_beta   90.00
_cell.angle_gamma   90.00
#
_symmetry.space_group_name_H-M   'P 1'
#
loop_
_entity.id
_entity.type
_entity.pdbx_description
1 polymer ?
#
loop_
_entity_poly.entity_id
_entity_poly.type
_entity_poly.pdbx_seq_one_letter_code
_entity_poly.pdbx_strand_id
1 'polypeptide(L)'
;SGSGKSSLVNAVESTLNLKTAEISTVHHQGQHTTTFAQMFPLSFGGYVVDTPGIRGFGLVDMDPHEVGDYFPEIFALKGDCRFHDCLHTDEPDCAVVRAVEQGRIAPSRYMSYLGILSEDDGPYREDPYK
;
A
#
# COMPACT_ATOMS: atom_id res chain seq x y z
N SER A 1 7.80 -12.64 0.98
CA SER A 1 6.33 -12.66 1.09
C SER A 1 5.82 -13.43 -0.11
N GLY A 2 5.00 -14.45 0.11
CA GLY A 2 4.51 -15.37 -0.93
C GLY A 2 3.17 -14.93 -1.48
N SER A 3 3.06 -13.67 -1.89
CA SER A 3 1.82 -13.08 -2.39
C SER A 3 1.40 -13.58 -3.79
N GLY A 4 2.05 -14.62 -4.31
CA GLY A 4 1.70 -15.23 -5.60
C GLY A 4 2.17 -14.49 -6.86
N LYS A 5 3.05 -13.48 -6.75
CA LYS A 5 3.50 -12.67 -7.91
C LYS A 5 4.04 -13.51 -9.06
N SER A 6 5.05 -14.33 -8.82
CA SER A 6 5.66 -15.15 -9.88
C SER A 6 4.70 -16.22 -10.42
N SER A 7 3.76 -16.71 -9.61
CA SER A 7 2.67 -17.59 -10.07
C SER A 7 1.70 -16.85 -10.99
N LEU A 8 1.34 -15.60 -10.68
CA LEU A 8 0.50 -14.76 -11.53
C LEU A 8 1.19 -14.45 -12.86
N VAL A 9 2.49 -14.14 -12.83
CA VAL A 9 3.25 -13.87 -14.06
C VAL A 9 3.28 -15.09 -14.97
N ASN A 10 3.49 -16.30 -14.44
CA ASN A 10 3.41 -17.54 -15.21
C ASN A 10 2.00 -17.82 -15.77
N ALA A 11 0.94 -17.37 -15.09
CA ALA A 11 -0.43 -17.50 -15.61
C ALA A 11 -0.71 -16.54 -16.77
N VAL A 12 -0.10 -15.35 -16.76
CA VAL A 12 -0.22 -14.34 -17.83
C VAL A 12 0.64 -14.70 -19.04
N GLU A 13 1.85 -15.21 -18.81
CA GLU A 13 2.78 -15.64 -19.86
C GLU A 13 3.44 -16.96 -19.46
N SER A 14 2.86 -18.06 -19.95
CA SER A 14 3.27 -19.42 -19.60
C SER A 14 4.68 -19.78 -20.10
N THR A 15 5.20 -19.03 -21.08
CA THR A 15 6.56 -19.25 -21.60
C THR A 15 7.66 -18.78 -20.66
N LEU A 16 7.37 -17.85 -19.72
CA LEU A 16 8.38 -17.29 -18.81
C LEU A 16 8.89 -18.31 -17.79
N ASN A 17 8.10 -19.34 -17.44
CA ASN A 17 8.48 -20.44 -16.55
C ASN A 17 9.27 -19.99 -15.30
N LEU A 18 8.83 -18.90 -14.67
CA LEU A 18 9.48 -18.33 -13.50
C LEU A 18 9.49 -19.34 -12.35
N LYS A 19 10.60 -19.39 -11.60
CA LYS A 19 10.74 -20.26 -10.43
C LYS A 19 9.71 -19.88 -9.37
N THR A 20 8.76 -20.77 -9.09
CA THR A 20 7.82 -20.68 -7.98
C THR A 20 8.22 -21.68 -6.89
N ALA A 21 8.21 -21.27 -5.63
CA ALA A 21 8.40 -22.18 -4.48
C ALA A 21 7.10 -22.30 -3.69
N GLU A 22 6.85 -23.48 -3.09
CA GLU A 22 5.75 -23.65 -2.15
C GLU A 22 5.94 -22.78 -0.89
N ILE A 23 4.83 -22.42 -0.25
CA ILE A 23 4.83 -21.58 0.97
C ILE A 23 5.61 -22.33 2.06
N SER A 24 6.62 -21.68 2.66
CA SER A 24 7.37 -22.22 3.79
C SER A 24 6.44 -22.62 4.94
N THR A 25 6.41 -23.92 5.25
CA THR A 25 5.62 -24.53 6.33
C THR A 25 6.11 -24.17 7.74
N VAL A 26 7.32 -23.59 7.86
CA VAL A 26 7.96 -23.30 9.14
C VAL A 26 7.66 -21.89 9.65
N HIS A 27 7.34 -20.94 8.77
CA HIS A 27 7.19 -19.53 9.15
C HIS A 27 5.85 -18.88 8.73
N HIS A 28 4.92 -19.60 8.08
CA HIS A 28 3.69 -19.06 7.50
C HIS A 28 3.89 -17.77 6.67
N GLN A 29 5.11 -17.56 6.18
CA GLN A 29 5.54 -16.37 5.47
C GLN A 29 6.22 -16.84 4.19
N GLY A 30 5.72 -16.39 3.04
CA GLY A 30 6.34 -16.84 1.79
C GLY A 30 7.77 -16.35 1.65
N GLN A 31 8.62 -17.25 1.18
CA GLN A 31 10.03 -17.02 0.88
C GLN A 31 10.13 -16.12 -0.36
N HIS A 32 11.06 -15.16 -0.33
CA HIS A 32 11.35 -14.36 -1.52
C HIS A 32 12.23 -15.19 -2.46
N THR A 33 11.68 -15.68 -3.56
CA THR A 33 12.47 -16.37 -4.58
C THR A 33 13.13 -15.36 -5.53
N THR A 34 12.49 -14.20 -5.75
CA THR A 34 13.01 -13.11 -6.58
C THR A 34 13.85 -12.14 -5.72
N THR A 35 15.16 -12.05 -5.98
CA THR A 35 16.12 -11.21 -5.23
C THR A 35 16.39 -9.85 -5.88
N PHE A 36 16.03 -9.67 -7.15
CA PHE A 36 16.20 -8.42 -7.91
C PHE A 36 14.98 -8.16 -8.80
N ALA A 37 14.73 -6.89 -9.15
CA ALA A 37 13.70 -6.56 -10.14
C ALA A 37 14.08 -7.13 -11.51
N GLN A 38 13.18 -7.90 -12.13
CA GLN A 38 13.38 -8.46 -13.46
C GLN A 38 12.24 -8.04 -14.39
N MET A 39 12.58 -7.61 -15.61
CA MET A 39 11.63 -7.23 -16.64
C MET A 39 11.50 -8.34 -17.68
N PHE A 40 10.27 -8.74 -17.98
CA PHE A 40 9.93 -9.80 -18.91
C PHE A 40 9.06 -9.24 -20.05
N PRO A 41 9.40 -9.47 -21.33
CA PRO A 41 8.52 -9.14 -22.44
C PRO A 41 7.33 -10.10 -22.49
N LEU A 42 6.18 -9.59 -22.90
CA LEU A 42 4.96 -10.39 -23.09
C LEU A 42 4.76 -10.70 -24.57
N SER A 43 4.31 -11.91 -24.89
CA SER A 43 4.07 -12.35 -26.28
C SER A 43 3.03 -11.50 -27.02
N PHE A 44 2.08 -10.93 -26.28
CA PHE A 44 1.04 -10.04 -26.80
C PHE A 44 1.45 -8.55 -26.81
N GLY A 45 2.71 -8.24 -26.48
CA GLY A 45 3.24 -6.88 -26.40
C GLY A 45 3.19 -6.30 -24.98
N GLY A 46 4.17 -5.47 -24.65
CA GLY A 46 4.36 -4.90 -23.31
C GLY A 46 5.35 -5.70 -22.45
N TYR A 47 5.48 -5.30 -21.18
CA TYR A 47 6.44 -5.87 -20.24
C TYR A 47 5.83 -6.04 -18.85
N VAL A 48 6.28 -7.06 -18.13
CA VAL A 48 6.02 -7.27 -16.70
C VAL A 48 7.31 -7.09 -15.93
N VAL A 49 7.28 -6.36 -14.81
CA VAL A 49 8.40 -6.27 -13.88
C VAL A 49 8.06 -7.05 -12.60
N ASP A 50 8.73 -8.19 -12.38
CA ASP A 50 8.65 -8.91 -11.10
C ASP A 50 9.67 -8.33 -10.12
N THR A 51 9.20 -7.84 -8.98
CA THR A 51 10.02 -7.24 -7.94
C THR A 51 10.04 -8.12 -6.69
N PRO A 52 11.12 -8.09 -5.88
CA PRO A 52 11.10 -8.69 -4.55
C PRO A 52 9.90 -8.18 -3.76
N GLY A 53 9.29 -9.03 -2.93
CA GLY A 53 8.18 -8.56 -2.09
C GLY A 53 8.68 -7.48 -1.13
N ILE A 54 8.15 -6.26 -1.26
CA ILE A 54 8.47 -5.18 -0.33
C ILE A 54 7.83 -5.54 1.02
N ARG A 55 8.63 -5.61 2.09
CA ARG A 55 8.16 -5.94 3.45
C ARG A 55 7.93 -4.71 4.33
N GLY A 56 8.47 -3.56 3.93
CA GLY A 56 8.34 -2.32 4.64
C GLY A 56 8.78 -1.18 3.73
N PHE A 57 7.98 -0.12 3.69
CA PHE A 57 8.42 1.18 3.23
C PHE A 57 8.87 1.91 4.49
N GLY A 58 10.13 2.32 4.56
CA GLY A 58 10.43 3.52 5.34
C GLY A 58 9.72 4.65 4.61
N LEU A 59 8.74 5.28 5.26
CA LEU A 59 8.09 6.49 4.75
C LEU A 59 9.08 7.64 4.95
N VAL A 60 10.17 7.62 4.18
CA VAL A 60 11.23 8.62 4.33
C VAL A 60 10.76 9.87 3.61
N ASP A 61 10.53 10.94 4.39
CA ASP A 61 10.36 12.32 3.93
C ASP A 61 9.08 12.60 3.13
N MET A 62 7.91 12.27 3.68
CA MET A 62 6.62 12.75 3.15
C MET A 62 6.14 13.97 3.93
N ASP A 63 5.75 15.03 3.22
CA ASP A 63 5.07 16.17 3.83
C ASP A 63 3.69 15.71 4.37
N PRO A 64 3.38 15.92 5.66
CA PRO A 64 2.08 15.61 6.25
C PRO A 64 0.87 16.13 5.45
N HIS A 65 1.02 17.29 4.78
CA HIS A 65 -0.03 17.89 3.96
C HIS A 65 -0.27 17.15 2.64
N GLU A 66 0.70 16.38 2.15
CA GLU A 66 0.57 15.58 0.93
C GLU A 66 0.00 14.19 1.21
N VAL A 67 0.08 13.69 2.45
CA VAL A 67 -0.36 12.32 2.79
C VAL A 67 -1.83 12.09 2.41
N GLY A 68 -2.69 13.10 2.60
CA GLY A 68 -4.11 13.02 2.26
C GLY A 68 -4.37 12.86 0.77
N ASP A 69 -3.45 13.32 -0.07
CA ASP A 69 -3.60 13.32 -1.53
C ASP A 69 -3.43 11.92 -2.14
N TYR A 70 -2.77 11.01 -1.41
CA TYR A 70 -2.61 9.62 -1.81
C TYR A 70 -3.83 8.74 -1.48
N PHE A 71 -4.86 9.31 -0.84
CA PHE A 71 -6.13 8.66 -0.53
C PHE A 71 -7.26 9.31 -1.34
N PRO A 72 -7.74 8.68 -2.43
CA PRO A 72 -8.74 9.28 -3.32
C PRO A 72 -9.97 9.83 -2.60
N GLU A 73 -10.44 9.13 -1.58
CA GLU A 73 -11.59 9.50 -0.76
C GLU A 73 -11.35 10.72 0.14
N ILE A 74 -10.12 10.91 0.60
CA ILE A 74 -9.70 12.08 1.40
C ILE A 74 -9.47 13.26 0.47
N PHE A 75 -8.72 13.05 -0.62
CA PHE A 75 -8.43 14.05 -1.64
C PHE A 75 -9.69 14.67 -2.23
N ALA A 76 -10.73 13.87 -2.49
CA ALA A 76 -12.00 14.36 -3.01
C ALA A 76 -12.74 15.31 -2.03
N LEU A 77 -12.46 15.22 -0.73
CA LEU A 77 -13.16 15.97 0.32
C LEU A 77 -12.29 17.06 0.96
N LYS A 78 -10.97 17.08 0.71
CA LYS A 78 -10.05 18.02 1.36
C LYS A 78 -10.42 19.49 1.12
N GLY A 79 -11.00 19.80 -0.04
CA GLY A 79 -11.45 21.14 -0.41
C GLY A 79 -12.68 21.63 0.35
N ASP A 80 -13.43 20.73 0.99
CA ASP A 80 -14.62 21.05 1.80
C ASP A 80 -14.28 21.30 3.26
N CYS A 81 -13.00 21.17 3.65
CA CYS A 81 -12.53 21.50 4.98
C CYS A 81 -12.57 23.01 5.21
N ARG A 82 -12.84 23.39 6.47
CA ARG A 82 -12.85 24.79 6.89
C ARG A 82 -11.48 25.46 6.73
N PHE A 83 -10.40 24.71 6.95
CA PHE A 83 -9.03 25.18 6.90
C PHE A 83 -8.32 24.60 5.69
N HIS A 84 -7.54 25.44 4.98
CA HIS A 84 -6.78 25.06 3.80
C HIS A 84 -5.60 24.10 4.09
N ASP A 85 -5.12 24.12 5.32
CA ASP A 85 -3.97 23.40 5.88
C ASP A 85 -4.42 22.26 6.81
N CYS A 86 -5.68 21.84 6.71
CA CYS A 86 -6.24 20.74 7.50
C CYS A 86 -5.50 19.42 7.22
N LEU A 87 -4.97 18.81 8.28
CA LEU A 87 -4.36 17.47 8.32
C LEU A 87 -5.37 16.37 8.60
N HIS A 88 -6.67 16.69 8.63
CA HIS A 88 -7.75 15.73 8.77
C HIS A 88 -7.63 14.82 10.00
N THR A 89 -7.15 15.34 11.12
CA THR A 89 -6.99 14.61 12.38
C THR A 89 -8.03 15.05 13.40
N ASP A 90 -7.78 16.18 14.07
CA ASP A 90 -8.57 16.73 15.16
C ASP A 90 -9.13 18.12 14.84
N GLU A 91 -9.00 18.58 13.58
CA GLU A 91 -9.46 19.92 13.22
C GLU A 91 -10.99 20.05 13.30
N PRO A 92 -11.49 21.17 13.86
CA PRO A 92 -12.91 21.41 13.93
C PRO A 92 -13.49 21.60 12.52
N ASP A 93 -14.72 21.09 12.32
CA ASP A 93 -15.44 21.12 11.04
C ASP A 93 -14.72 20.43 9.87
N CYS A 94 -13.84 19.46 10.15
CA CYS A 94 -13.16 18.68 9.11
C CYS A 94 -14.15 17.84 8.28
N ALA A 95 -14.15 18.04 6.96
CA ALA A 95 -15.04 17.32 6.05
C ALA A 95 -14.73 15.82 5.98
N VAL A 96 -13.45 15.45 6.11
CA VAL A 96 -12.96 14.07 6.10
C VAL A 96 -13.42 13.33 7.35
N VAL A 97 -13.20 13.90 8.54
CA VAL A 97 -13.64 13.29 9.82
C VAL A 97 -15.16 13.07 9.81
N ARG A 98 -15.94 14.09 9.40
CA ARG A 98 -17.40 13.93 9.25
C ARG A 98 -17.79 12.83 8.26
N ALA A 99 -17.04 12.67 7.17
CA ALA A 99 -17.29 11.60 6.20
C ALA A 99 -16.98 10.21 6.75
N VAL A 100 -15.98 10.08 7.63
CA VAL A 100 -15.69 8.85 8.37
C VAL A 100 -16.84 8.53 9.34
N GLU A 101 -17.29 9.50 10.14
CA GLU A 101 -18.41 9.35 11.08
C GLU A 101 -19.72 8.95 10.39
N GLN A 102 -19.95 9.46 9.18
CA GLN A 102 -21.11 9.14 8.35
C GLN A 102 -20.97 7.82 7.57
N GLY A 103 -19.84 7.12 7.69
CA GLY A 103 -19.57 5.88 6.97
C GLY A 103 -19.33 6.04 5.46
N ARG A 104 -19.08 7.26 4.99
CA ARG A 104 -18.70 7.56 3.59
C ARG A 104 -17.23 7.24 3.31
N ILE A 105 -16.38 7.31 4.33
CA ILE A 105 -15.01 6.79 4.31
C ILE A 105 -14.97 5.56 5.21
N ALA A 106 -14.38 4.47 4.73
CA ALA A 106 -14.19 3.27 5.55
C ALA A 106 -13.24 3.56 6.72
N PRO A 107 -13.58 3.19 7.97
CA PRO A 107 -12.71 3.43 9.13
C PRO A 107 -11.30 2.85 8.96
N SER A 108 -11.15 1.69 8.32
CA SER A 108 -9.84 1.08 8.05
C SER A 108 -8.94 1.93 7.15
N ARG A 109 -9.54 2.69 6.21
CA ARG A 109 -8.82 3.61 5.32
C ARG A 109 -8.34 4.83 6.08
N TYR A 110 -9.21 5.41 6.91
CA TYR A 110 -8.85 6.53 7.78
C TYR A 110 -7.75 6.14 8.78
N MET A 111 -7.82 4.95 9.38
CA MET A 111 -6.76 4.46 10.26
C MET A 111 -5.44 4.22 9.52
N SER A 112 -5.50 3.76 8.25
CA SER A 112 -4.30 3.66 7.41
C SER A 112 -3.69 5.03 7.10
N TYR A 113 -4.52 6.05 6.89
CA TYR A 113 -4.08 7.43 6.71
C TYR A 113 -3.38 7.96 7.97
N LEU A 114 -4.03 7.84 9.14
CA LEU A 114 -3.44 8.25 10.42
C LEU A 114 -2.13 7.52 10.71
N GLY A 115 -2.05 6.22 10.44
CA GLY A 115 -0.83 5.43 10.64
C GLY A 115 0.32 5.80 9.69
N ILE A 116 0.03 6.47 8.57
CA ILE A 116 1.07 7.04 7.69
C ILE A 116 1.48 8.43 8.17
N LEU A 117 0.52 9.19 8.70
CA LEU A 117 0.71 10.55 9.20
C LEU A 117 1.47 10.58 10.53
N SER A 118 1.23 9.60 11.40
CA SER A 118 2.01 9.38 12.62
C SER A 118 3.35 8.78 12.22
N GLU A 119 4.43 9.56 12.30
CA GLU A 119 5.81 9.14 12.08
C GLU A 119 6.29 8.12 13.14
N ASP A 120 5.66 6.94 13.23
CA ASP A 120 6.22 5.86 14.04
C ASP A 120 7.38 5.22 13.25
N ASP A 121 8.59 5.62 13.66
CA ASP A 121 9.94 5.40 13.12
C ASP A 121 10.40 3.92 12.99
N GLY A 122 9.48 3.01 12.67
CA GLY A 122 9.78 1.63 12.32
C GLY A 122 9.89 1.45 10.82
N PRO A 123 10.90 0.74 10.26
CA PRO A 123 10.95 0.42 8.83
C PRO A 123 9.82 -0.53 8.37
N TYR A 124 8.92 -0.90 9.28
CA TYR A 124 7.84 -1.85 9.08
C TYR A 124 6.53 -1.24 9.56
N ARG A 125 5.48 -1.33 8.71
CA ARG A 125 4.12 -1.16 9.19
C ARG A 125 3.79 -2.32 10.11
N GLU A 126 3.51 -2.01 11.37
CA GLU A 126 2.95 -2.99 12.30
C GLU A 126 1.52 -3.33 11.89
N ASP A 127 1.15 -4.60 11.99
CA ASP A 127 -0.22 -5.05 11.74
C ASP A 127 -1.06 -4.75 12.99
N PRO A 128 -2.04 -3.83 12.94
CA PRO A 128 -2.84 -3.47 14.11
C PRO A 128 -3.80 -4.58 14.56
N TYR A 129 -3.89 -5.69 13.81
CA TYR A 129 -4.76 -6.83 14.11
C TYR A 129 -4.00 -8.08 14.59
N LYS A 130 -2.71 -7.93 14.96
CA LYS A 130 -1.90 -9.01 15.54
C LYS A 130 -2.13 -9.18 17.05
#